data_AF-A0AB38C7G4-F1
#
_entry.id   AF-A0AB38C7G4-F1
#
_cell.length_a   1.000
_cell.length_b   1.000
_cell.length_c   1.000
_cell.angle_alpha   90.00
_cell.angle_beta   90.00
_cell.angle_gamma   90.00
#
_symmetry.space_group_name_H-M   'P 1'
#
loop_
_entity.id
_entity.type
_entity.pdbx_description
1 polymer ?
#
loop_
_entity_poly.entity_id
_entity_poly.type
_entity_poly.pdbx_seq_one_letter_code
_entity_poly.pdbx_strand_id
1 'polypeptide(L)'
;MRTAMLICVVLVSTACAPQQKLLRHYQTYTVDSTVRPEALSLSVFPANPEVSVETPFILDLAERAQAELIRSAASRMGEKSNVAELMSLIAEPTEPEPAKCAWAKKTKLTKRLVINVLGDLPFPADRIEKLDLTLKLNDANAVRAEFLSWDRFTSKYFDFNIGTAKLTQSNKATIGLGRTSTSAALNATSGLEKVLNLGYEKANSLEESASYALHRLTVGGELSANSARLIQEGGPNYTLFGSSVATITFTLSPKQVLARVHSFKLFKEGIAIPPTEVSAESCPDIFPSSDKPIEVTVSGKAHLRLVTAGGETVTEGDDEVKFKTEVLAAPPFTLASTEDLSVSRYALRSCKWNGNTSVCKDLFLTRDGTGEGQFERVVLKSMDSAAELRKWLITQSKSSSVPAILNGKFAIAENSPSKFEEVTGDRAKGLMIVPEATNDK
;
A
#
# COMPACT_ATOMS: atom_id res chain seq x y z
N MET A 1 -34.22 66.07 -33.90
CA MET A 1 -33.17 66.41 -32.92
C MET A 1 -33.35 65.73 -31.54
N ARG A 2 -34.56 65.71 -30.95
CA ARG A 2 -34.79 65.09 -29.62
C ARG A 2 -34.59 63.56 -29.56
N THR A 3 -34.92 62.83 -30.62
CA THR A 3 -34.70 61.36 -30.72
C THR A 3 -33.23 60.97 -30.82
N ALA A 4 -32.41 61.77 -31.51
CA ALA A 4 -30.97 61.53 -31.61
C ALA A 4 -30.25 61.74 -30.26
N MET A 5 -30.71 62.71 -29.46
CA MET A 5 -30.15 62.98 -28.13
C MET A 5 -30.49 61.86 -27.14
N LEU A 6 -31.70 61.27 -27.23
CA LEU A 6 -32.11 60.15 -26.37
C LEU A 6 -31.32 58.86 -26.67
N ILE A 7 -31.06 58.57 -27.95
CA ILE A 7 -30.26 57.41 -28.38
C ILE A 7 -28.81 57.55 -27.89
N CYS A 8 -28.22 58.75 -27.96
CA CYS A 8 -26.89 59.00 -27.40
C CYS A 8 -26.84 58.81 -25.87
N VAL A 9 -27.85 59.27 -25.13
CA VAL A 9 -27.89 59.09 -23.66
C VAL A 9 -28.02 57.62 -23.27
N VAL A 10 -28.83 56.83 -23.98
CA VAL A 10 -28.96 55.39 -23.74
C VAL A 10 -27.66 54.66 -24.05
N LEU A 11 -27.00 54.95 -25.18
CA LEU A 11 -25.72 54.34 -25.55
C LEU A 11 -24.59 54.67 -24.55
N VAL A 12 -24.50 55.93 -24.10
CA VAL A 12 -23.51 56.36 -23.09
C VAL A 12 -23.79 55.70 -21.72
N SER A 13 -25.06 55.55 -21.33
CA SER A 13 -25.42 54.90 -20.06
C SER A 13 -25.14 53.39 -20.05
N THR A 14 -25.17 52.71 -21.20
CA THR A 14 -24.81 51.29 -21.31
C THR A 14 -23.30 51.03 -21.31
N ALA A 15 -22.48 52.02 -21.68
CA ALA A 15 -21.02 51.89 -21.73
C ALA A 15 -20.35 52.03 -20.35
N CYS A 16 -21.04 52.62 -19.37
CA CYS A 16 -20.53 52.78 -17.99
C CYS A 16 -21.07 51.73 -17.00
N ALA A 17 -21.72 50.66 -17.47
CA ALA A 17 -22.13 49.58 -16.58
C ALA A 17 -20.87 48.91 -15.99
N PRO A 18 -20.76 48.77 -14.65
CA PRO A 18 -19.60 48.16 -14.04
C PRO A 18 -19.43 46.74 -14.60
N GLN A 19 -18.27 46.45 -15.18
CA GLN A 19 -17.97 45.11 -15.66
C GLN A 19 -18.05 44.14 -14.48
N GLN A 20 -18.75 43.02 -14.68
CA GLN A 20 -18.78 41.94 -13.71
C GLN A 20 -17.35 41.44 -13.51
N LYS A 21 -16.94 41.28 -12.25
CA LYS A 21 -15.59 40.83 -11.89
C LYS A 21 -15.67 39.41 -11.36
N LEU A 22 -14.85 38.52 -11.89
CA LEU A 22 -14.72 37.15 -11.39
C LEU A 22 -14.26 37.17 -9.92
N LEU A 23 -14.68 36.17 -9.14
CA LEU A 23 -14.21 35.99 -7.77
C LEU A 23 -12.70 35.70 -7.79
N ARG A 24 -11.94 36.45 -6.99
CA ARG A 24 -10.48 36.27 -6.87
C ARG A 24 -10.10 35.51 -5.61
N HIS A 25 -9.11 34.62 -5.71
CA HIS A 25 -8.50 33.92 -4.59
C HIS A 25 -7.64 34.85 -3.72
N TYR A 26 -6.93 35.81 -4.32
CA TYR A 26 -6.01 36.71 -3.63
C TYR A 26 -6.22 38.17 -4.04
N GLN A 27 -6.06 39.11 -3.10
CA GLN A 27 -6.08 40.55 -3.42
C GLN A 27 -4.80 41.01 -4.12
N THR A 28 -3.65 40.53 -3.65
CA THR A 28 -2.32 40.77 -4.23
C THR A 28 -1.43 39.56 -3.94
N TYR A 29 -0.69 39.08 -4.93
CA TYR A 29 0.31 38.05 -4.77
C TYR A 29 1.64 38.55 -5.35
N THR A 30 2.69 38.54 -4.53
CA THR A 30 4.05 38.92 -4.94
C THR A 30 4.94 37.72 -4.78
N VAL A 31 5.42 37.19 -5.92
CA VAL A 31 6.47 36.18 -5.93
C VAL A 31 7.79 36.87 -5.62
N ASP A 32 8.47 36.42 -4.58
CA ASP A 32 9.87 36.77 -4.39
C ASP A 32 10.70 36.06 -5.46
N SER A 33 11.01 36.79 -6.54
CA SER A 33 11.77 36.29 -7.68
C SER A 33 13.23 35.96 -7.34
N THR A 34 13.69 36.26 -6.12
CA THR A 34 15.03 35.89 -5.64
C THR A 34 15.09 34.42 -5.19
N VAL A 35 13.96 33.83 -4.82
CA VAL A 35 13.87 32.40 -4.51
C VAL A 35 13.69 31.65 -5.82
N ARG A 36 14.75 31.00 -6.30
CA ARG A 36 14.62 30.05 -7.40
C ARG A 36 13.76 28.89 -6.89
N PRO A 37 12.65 28.53 -7.57
CA PRO A 37 11.86 27.37 -7.16
C PRO A 37 12.80 26.17 -7.11
N GLU A 38 12.84 25.48 -5.96
CA GLU A 38 13.62 24.27 -5.82
C GLU A 38 13.15 23.26 -6.85
N ALA A 39 14.10 22.56 -7.48
CA ALA A 39 13.77 21.47 -8.38
C ALA A 39 12.95 20.43 -7.61
N LEU A 40 11.90 19.90 -8.23
CA LEU A 40 11.10 18.83 -7.66
C LEU A 40 12.03 17.67 -7.24
N SER A 41 11.84 17.19 -6.01
CA SER A 41 12.58 16.06 -5.47
C SER A 41 11.65 14.87 -5.24
N LEU A 42 12.13 13.69 -5.61
CA LEU A 42 11.45 12.42 -5.41
C LEU A 42 12.24 11.60 -4.40
N SER A 43 11.59 11.16 -3.33
CA SER A 43 12.16 10.21 -2.38
C SER A 43 11.24 9.02 -2.23
N VAL A 44 11.82 7.82 -2.21
CA VAL A 44 11.08 6.58 -1.97
C VAL A 44 11.82 5.77 -0.94
N PHE A 45 11.12 5.29 0.08
CA PHE A 45 11.70 4.36 1.04
C PHE A 45 10.72 3.24 1.39
N PRO A 46 11.26 2.03 1.66
CA PRO A 46 10.47 0.90 2.09
C PRO A 46 10.17 0.99 3.59
N ALA A 47 9.01 0.50 3.97
CA ALA A 47 8.58 0.22 5.32
C ALA A 47 8.01 -1.20 5.35
N ASN A 48 8.13 -1.87 6.50
CA ASN A 48 7.39 -3.10 6.69
C ASN A 48 5.90 -2.74 6.78
N PRO A 49 5.01 -3.47 6.08
CA PRO A 49 3.58 -3.25 6.27
C PRO A 49 3.28 -3.42 7.75
N GLU A 50 2.42 -2.56 8.30
CA GLU A 50 1.80 -2.88 9.58
C GLU A 50 1.14 -4.23 9.38
N VAL A 51 1.44 -5.20 10.25
CA VAL A 51 0.75 -6.48 10.26
C VAL A 51 -0.69 -6.14 10.60
N SER A 52 -1.50 -5.86 9.58
CA SER A 52 -2.92 -5.61 9.75
C SER A 52 -3.50 -6.94 10.19
N VAL A 53 -3.66 -7.09 11.51
CA VAL A 53 -4.34 -8.23 12.13
C VAL A 53 -5.83 -8.23 11.72
N GLU A 54 -6.32 -7.14 11.13
CA GLU A 54 -7.67 -7.05 10.59
C GLU A 54 -7.75 -7.77 9.23
N THR A 55 -8.35 -8.95 9.29
CA THR A 55 -8.90 -9.66 8.14
C THR A 55 -9.78 -8.68 7.35
N PRO A 56 -9.65 -8.55 6.02
CA PRO A 56 -10.47 -7.63 5.25
C PRO A 56 -11.94 -7.91 5.56
N PHE A 57 -12.66 -6.89 6.03
CA PHE A 57 -14.06 -7.05 6.40
C PHE A 57 -14.83 -7.38 5.13
N ILE A 58 -15.81 -8.29 5.18
CA ILE A 58 -16.55 -8.70 3.97
C ILE A 58 -17.13 -7.50 3.21
N LEU A 59 -17.48 -6.42 3.92
CA LEU A 59 -18.00 -5.19 3.31
C LEU A 59 -16.95 -4.41 2.49
N ASP A 60 -15.66 -4.67 2.69
CA ASP A 60 -14.57 -4.07 1.94
C ASP A 60 -14.34 -4.75 0.57
N LEU A 61 -14.94 -5.93 0.36
CA LEU A 61 -14.91 -6.62 -0.93
C LEU A 61 -15.90 -5.98 -1.90
N ALA A 62 -15.60 -6.01 -3.21
CA ALA A 62 -16.57 -5.63 -4.24
C ALA A 62 -17.82 -6.54 -4.17
N GLU A 63 -19.01 -6.03 -4.52
CA GLU A 63 -20.29 -6.77 -4.42
C GLU A 63 -20.25 -8.17 -5.06
N ARG A 64 -19.55 -8.31 -6.20
CA ARG A 64 -19.38 -9.61 -6.88
C ARG A 64 -18.54 -10.58 -6.05
N ALA A 65 -17.49 -10.10 -5.39
CA ALA A 65 -16.65 -10.90 -4.51
C ALA A 65 -17.39 -11.27 -3.21
N GLN A 66 -18.20 -10.36 -2.66
CA GLN A 66 -19.10 -10.66 -1.54
C GLN A 66 -20.09 -11.79 -1.91
N ALA A 67 -20.71 -11.70 -3.09
CA ALA A 67 -21.65 -12.71 -3.57
C ALA A 67 -21.01 -14.10 -3.75
N GLU A 68 -19.79 -14.17 -4.30
CA GLU A 68 -19.05 -15.42 -4.44
C GLU A 68 -18.59 -15.99 -3.10
N LEU A 69 -18.18 -15.13 -2.15
CA LEU A 69 -17.85 -15.56 -0.79
C LEU A 69 -19.09 -16.16 -0.10
N ILE A 70 -20.24 -15.50 -0.20
CA ILE A 70 -21.51 -16.01 0.35
C ILE A 70 -21.90 -17.33 -0.31
N ARG A 71 -21.77 -17.48 -1.64
CA ARG A 71 -22.04 -18.74 -2.36
C ARG A 71 -21.12 -19.87 -1.91
N SER A 72 -19.84 -19.59 -1.74
CA SER A 72 -18.86 -20.59 -1.30
C SER A 72 -19.03 -20.99 0.17
N ALA A 73 -19.47 -20.07 1.04
CA ALA A 73 -19.85 -20.39 2.41
C ALA A 73 -21.15 -21.23 2.44
N ALA A 74 -22.16 -20.85 1.66
CA ALA A 74 -23.44 -21.56 1.59
C ALA A 74 -23.31 -22.99 1.04
N SER A 75 -22.37 -23.25 0.13
CA SER A 75 -22.14 -24.60 -0.41
C SER A 75 -21.51 -25.57 0.60
N ARG A 76 -20.93 -25.05 1.70
CA ARG A 76 -20.39 -25.85 2.82
C ARG A 76 -21.43 -26.15 3.89
N MET A 77 -22.63 -25.58 3.77
CA MET A 77 -23.72 -25.73 4.72
C MET A 77 -24.61 -26.94 4.36
N GLY A 78 -25.16 -27.63 5.36
CA GLY A 78 -26.17 -28.66 5.15
C GLY A 78 -27.54 -28.07 4.79
N GLU A 79 -28.47 -28.88 4.26
CA GLU A 79 -29.82 -28.43 3.83
C GLU A 79 -30.69 -27.78 4.93
N LYS A 80 -30.34 -27.93 6.22
CA LYS A 80 -31.08 -27.38 7.37
C LYS A 80 -30.36 -26.25 8.11
N SER A 81 -29.36 -25.66 7.47
CA SER A 81 -28.50 -24.67 8.10
C SER A 81 -29.19 -23.30 8.17
N ASN A 82 -28.89 -22.51 9.19
CA ASN A 82 -29.55 -21.23 9.45
C ASN A 82 -28.65 -20.01 9.13
N VAL A 83 -29.23 -18.80 9.15
CA VAL A 83 -28.49 -17.55 8.86
C VAL A 83 -27.33 -17.33 9.84
N ALA A 84 -27.46 -17.74 11.10
CA ALA A 84 -26.39 -17.60 12.09
C ALA A 84 -25.18 -18.49 11.76
N GLU A 85 -25.43 -19.68 11.23
CA GLU A 85 -24.40 -20.61 10.76
C GLU A 85 -23.69 -20.10 9.50
N LEU A 86 -24.42 -19.47 8.57
CA LEU A 86 -23.82 -18.78 7.41
C LEU A 86 -22.91 -17.63 7.87
N MET A 87 -23.39 -16.80 8.79
CA MET A 87 -22.61 -15.69 9.33
C MET A 87 -21.39 -16.19 10.10
N SER A 88 -21.49 -17.31 10.81
CA SER A 88 -20.36 -17.97 11.47
C SER A 88 -19.32 -18.46 10.45
N LEU A 89 -19.75 -19.09 9.36
CA LEU A 89 -18.85 -19.58 8.30
C LEU A 89 -18.19 -18.47 7.48
N ILE A 90 -18.88 -17.34 7.31
CA ILE A 90 -18.33 -16.13 6.67
C ILE A 90 -17.34 -15.42 7.60
N ALA A 91 -17.65 -15.39 8.91
CA ALA A 91 -16.80 -14.78 9.93
C ALA A 91 -15.59 -15.65 10.28
N GLU A 92 -15.69 -16.97 10.11
CA GLU A 92 -14.56 -17.87 10.16
C GLU A 92 -13.64 -17.54 8.98
N PRO A 93 -12.40 -17.09 9.24
CA PRO A 93 -11.42 -16.95 8.19
C PRO A 93 -11.41 -18.26 7.42
N THR A 94 -11.71 -18.21 6.12
CA THR A 94 -11.47 -19.37 5.24
C THR A 94 -9.96 -19.46 5.08
N GLU A 95 -9.27 -19.84 6.15
CA GLU A 95 -7.87 -20.18 6.07
C GLU A 95 -7.80 -21.36 5.11
N PRO A 96 -7.11 -21.21 3.96
CA PRO A 96 -6.84 -22.37 3.13
C PRO A 96 -6.23 -23.41 4.05
N GLU A 97 -6.67 -24.67 3.94
CA GLU A 97 -6.14 -25.77 4.75
C GLU A 97 -4.62 -25.62 4.77
N PRO A 98 -4.00 -25.28 5.92
CA PRO A 98 -2.66 -24.76 5.93
C PRO A 98 -1.79 -25.83 5.28
N ALA A 99 -1.16 -25.49 4.17
CA ALA A 99 -0.30 -26.45 3.49
C ALA A 99 0.67 -26.97 4.55
N LYS A 100 0.77 -28.30 4.69
CA LYS A 100 1.50 -28.92 5.82
C LYS A 100 2.95 -28.39 5.95
N CYS A 101 3.52 -27.92 4.83
CA CYS A 101 4.82 -27.29 4.71
C CYS A 101 4.79 -25.78 4.33
N ALA A 102 3.70 -25.04 4.57
CA ALA A 102 3.57 -23.63 4.18
C ALA A 102 4.71 -22.75 4.72
N TRP A 103 5.15 -23.04 5.94
CA TRP A 103 6.27 -22.35 6.60
C TRP A 103 7.61 -22.53 5.87
N ALA A 104 7.74 -23.59 5.07
CA ALA A 104 8.92 -23.91 4.27
C ALA A 104 8.90 -23.26 2.87
N LYS A 105 7.89 -22.43 2.57
CA LYS A 105 7.77 -21.73 1.28
C LYS A 105 7.60 -20.23 1.47
N LYS A 106 8.71 -19.50 1.62
CA LYS A 106 8.73 -18.03 1.69
C LYS A 106 9.07 -17.40 0.34
N THR A 107 8.23 -17.61 -0.66
CA THR A 107 8.45 -17.11 -2.03
C THR A 107 7.68 -15.82 -2.34
N LYS A 108 7.00 -15.24 -1.36
CA LYS A 108 6.25 -13.99 -1.50
C LYS A 108 6.66 -13.04 -0.39
N LEU A 109 6.93 -11.79 -0.75
CA LEU A 109 7.18 -10.71 0.18
C LEU A 109 6.26 -9.53 -0.16
N THR A 110 5.82 -8.84 0.89
CA THR A 110 4.99 -7.65 0.79
C THR A 110 5.72 -6.51 1.51
N LYS A 111 5.86 -5.38 0.83
CA LYS A 111 6.53 -4.19 1.36
C LYS A 111 5.65 -2.96 1.12
N ARG A 112 5.60 -2.08 2.12
CA ARG A 112 4.93 -0.80 2.04
C ARG A 112 5.95 0.23 1.57
N LEU A 113 5.69 0.93 0.48
CA LEU A 113 6.54 1.99 -0.02
C LEU A 113 5.91 3.34 0.34
N VAL A 114 6.72 4.23 0.88
CA VAL A 114 6.35 5.63 1.07
C VAL A 114 7.07 6.43 0.00
N ILE A 115 6.29 7.11 -0.83
CA ILE A 115 6.74 7.91 -1.97
C ILE A 115 6.45 9.36 -1.62
N ASN A 116 7.48 10.21 -1.57
CA ASN A 116 7.29 11.65 -1.37
C ASN A 116 7.76 12.42 -2.60
N VAL A 117 6.90 13.33 -3.05
CA VAL A 117 7.26 14.37 -4.01
C VAL A 117 7.25 15.69 -3.29
N LEU A 118 8.41 16.33 -3.21
CA LEU A 118 8.59 17.62 -2.53
C LEU A 118 9.10 18.64 -3.52
N GLY A 119 8.80 19.91 -3.28
CA GLY A 119 9.27 21.03 -4.07
C GLY A 119 8.34 22.20 -3.91
N ASP A 120 8.72 23.31 -4.53
CA ASP A 120 7.97 24.56 -4.50
C ASP A 120 7.65 25.00 -5.92
N LEU A 121 6.46 25.55 -6.11
CA LEU A 121 6.04 26.17 -7.37
C LEU A 121 5.87 27.68 -7.18
N PRO A 122 6.19 28.48 -8.21
CA PRO A 122 6.24 29.92 -8.07
C PRO A 122 4.88 30.56 -7.82
N PHE A 123 3.78 29.95 -8.27
CA PHE A 123 2.43 30.48 -8.04
C PHE A 123 1.52 29.46 -7.32
N PRO A 124 0.52 29.90 -6.53
CA PRO A 124 -0.36 28.99 -5.79
C PRO A 124 -1.27 28.15 -6.69
N ALA A 125 -1.59 28.66 -7.88
CA ALA A 125 -2.38 27.96 -8.89
C ALA A 125 -1.54 26.95 -9.71
N ASP A 126 -0.21 27.02 -9.59
CA ASP A 126 0.68 26.03 -10.19
C ASP A 126 0.57 24.72 -9.41
N ARG A 127 0.62 23.62 -10.15
CA ARG A 127 0.51 22.30 -9.55
C ARG A 127 1.16 21.22 -10.40
N ILE A 128 1.46 20.10 -9.74
CA ILE A 128 1.70 18.84 -10.45
C ILE A 128 0.33 18.29 -10.84
N GLU A 129 -0.01 18.35 -12.12
CA GLU A 129 -1.28 17.87 -12.67
C GLU A 129 -1.25 16.35 -12.87
N LYS A 130 -0.10 15.81 -13.27
CA LYS A 130 0.07 14.37 -13.47
C LYS A 130 1.44 13.92 -13.00
N LEU A 131 1.47 12.82 -12.25
CA LEU A 131 2.67 12.17 -11.79
C LEU A 131 2.71 10.75 -12.37
N ASP A 132 3.75 10.46 -13.15
CA ASP A 132 3.99 9.14 -13.75
C ASP A 132 5.29 8.58 -13.15
N LEU A 133 5.17 7.67 -12.19
CA LEU A 133 6.31 7.05 -11.51
C LEU A 133 6.50 5.62 -12.02
N THR A 134 7.74 5.20 -12.20
CA THR A 134 8.11 3.84 -12.57
C THR A 134 9.11 3.29 -11.57
N LEU A 135 8.74 2.20 -10.91
CA LEU A 135 9.63 1.36 -10.14
C LEU A 135 10.12 0.24 -11.05
N LYS A 136 11.44 0.05 -11.14
CA LYS A 136 12.03 -0.97 -12.00
C LYS A 136 13.04 -1.82 -11.24
N LEU A 137 12.90 -3.14 -11.36
CA LEU A 137 13.92 -4.09 -10.95
C LEU A 137 15.10 -4.00 -11.93
N ASN A 138 16.32 -3.92 -11.42
CA ASN A 138 17.49 -4.02 -12.28
C ASN A 138 17.58 -5.43 -12.90
N ASP A 139 18.33 -5.59 -14.00
CA ASP A 139 18.35 -6.84 -14.76
C ASP A 139 18.83 -8.04 -13.91
N ALA A 140 19.74 -7.82 -12.95
CA ALA A 140 20.19 -8.84 -12.02
C ALA A 140 19.09 -9.30 -11.04
N ASN A 141 18.20 -8.39 -10.64
CA ASN A 141 17.10 -8.65 -9.72
C ASN A 141 15.86 -9.19 -10.45
N ALA A 142 15.66 -8.84 -11.72
CA ALA A 142 14.56 -9.34 -12.56
C ALA A 142 14.55 -10.88 -12.72
N VAL A 143 15.71 -11.53 -12.60
CA VAL A 143 15.81 -13.01 -12.60
C VAL A 143 15.40 -13.61 -11.24
N ARG A 144 15.48 -12.82 -10.17
CA ARG A 144 15.33 -13.24 -8.78
C ARG A 144 13.99 -12.85 -8.16
N ALA A 145 13.30 -11.88 -8.74
CA ALA A 145 12.08 -11.31 -8.21
C ALA A 145 11.18 -10.82 -9.35
N GLU A 146 9.88 -10.92 -9.13
CA GLU A 146 8.86 -10.44 -10.05
C GLU A 146 7.76 -9.73 -9.25
N PHE A 147 7.30 -8.57 -9.71
CA PHE A 147 6.14 -7.92 -9.12
C PHE A 147 4.87 -8.74 -9.41
N LEU A 148 4.10 -9.03 -8.36
CA LEU A 148 2.89 -9.84 -8.45
C LEU A 148 1.63 -8.97 -8.40
N SER A 149 1.57 -8.07 -7.42
CA SER A 149 0.41 -7.20 -7.23
C SER A 149 0.76 -5.95 -6.45
N TRP A 150 -0.17 -5.00 -6.48
CA TRP A 150 -0.18 -3.83 -5.63
C TRP A 150 -1.61 -3.65 -5.08
N ASP A 151 -1.76 -3.41 -3.78
CA ASP A 151 -3.09 -3.47 -3.17
C ASP A 151 -3.78 -2.11 -3.14
N ARG A 152 -3.04 -1.05 -2.80
CA ARG A 152 -3.64 0.26 -2.59
C ARG A 152 -2.60 1.35 -2.66
N PHE A 153 -2.93 2.39 -3.44
CA PHE A 153 -2.29 3.69 -3.30
C PHE A 153 -3.20 4.58 -2.47
N THR A 154 -2.80 4.83 -1.23
CA THR A 154 -3.46 5.84 -0.41
C THR A 154 -2.57 7.08 -0.40
N SER A 155 -3.07 8.18 -0.94
CA SER A 155 -2.54 9.50 -0.59
C SER A 155 -3.19 9.93 0.73
N LYS A 156 -2.47 10.70 1.56
CA LYS A 156 -2.96 11.13 2.88
C LYS A 156 -3.98 12.29 2.80
N TYR A 157 -4.75 12.37 1.71
CA TYR A 157 -5.69 13.44 1.48
C TYR A 157 -7.09 12.91 1.75
N PHE A 158 -7.65 13.34 2.88
CA PHE A 158 -9.00 13.02 3.29
C PHE A 158 -10.01 13.88 2.51
N ASP A 159 -11.17 13.30 2.23
CA ASP A 159 -12.31 14.02 1.68
C ASP A 159 -12.87 14.97 2.75
N PHE A 160 -12.55 16.27 2.65
CA PHE A 160 -13.20 17.30 3.45
C PHE A 160 -14.21 18.04 2.58
N ASN A 161 -15.49 18.02 2.96
CA ASN A 161 -16.45 18.96 2.40
C ASN A 161 -16.24 20.31 3.08
N ILE A 162 -15.61 21.24 2.37
CA ILE A 162 -15.27 22.58 2.90
C ILE A 162 -16.44 23.57 2.70
N GLY A 163 -17.54 23.12 2.10
CA GLY A 163 -18.72 23.93 1.81
C GLY A 163 -18.74 24.50 0.39
N THR A 164 -19.70 25.40 0.13
CA THR A 164 -19.91 26.06 -1.16
C THR A 164 -19.72 27.57 -1.03
N ALA A 165 -18.92 28.17 -1.91
CA ALA A 165 -18.86 29.63 -2.05
C ALA A 165 -19.78 30.06 -3.19
N LYS A 166 -20.72 30.98 -2.93
CA LYS A 166 -21.63 31.55 -3.94
C LYS A 166 -21.48 33.07 -3.97
N LEU A 167 -21.08 33.61 -5.12
CA LEU A 167 -21.05 35.05 -5.39
C LEU A 167 -22.11 35.37 -6.44
N THR A 168 -23.04 36.26 -6.11
CA THR A 168 -24.07 36.74 -7.04
C THR A 168 -23.85 38.24 -7.28
N GLN A 169 -23.47 38.61 -8.50
CA GLN A 169 -23.36 40.00 -8.95
C GLN A 169 -24.53 40.32 -9.89
N SER A 170 -25.45 41.16 -9.46
CA SER A 170 -26.55 41.65 -10.29
C SER A 170 -26.36 43.12 -10.62
N ASN A 171 -26.23 43.45 -11.91
CA ASN A 171 -26.36 44.82 -12.38
C ASN A 171 -27.77 45.04 -12.90
N LYS A 172 -28.55 45.86 -12.19
CA LYS A 172 -29.85 46.35 -12.65
C LYS A 172 -29.71 47.82 -13.05
N ALA A 173 -29.83 48.11 -14.34
CA ALA A 173 -30.03 49.47 -14.83
C ALA A 173 -31.54 49.69 -15.01
N THR A 174 -32.14 50.53 -14.17
CA THR A 174 -33.56 50.90 -14.30
C THR A 174 -33.63 52.31 -14.87
N ILE A 175 -33.91 52.44 -16.17
CA ILE A 175 -34.16 53.75 -16.78
C ILE A 175 -35.67 54.02 -16.67
N GLY A 176 -36.07 54.69 -15.59
CA GLY A 176 -37.42 55.18 -15.42
C GLY A 176 -37.49 56.67 -15.77
N LEU A 177 -38.43 57.06 -16.64
CA LEU A 177 -38.83 58.47 -16.77
C LEU A 177 -39.66 58.86 -15.55
N GLY A 178 -38.98 59.17 -14.44
CA GLY A 178 -39.62 59.78 -13.28
C GLY A 178 -40.01 61.21 -13.60
N ARG A 179 -41.28 61.46 -13.98
CA ARG A 179 -41.83 62.81 -13.87
C ARG A 179 -42.00 63.11 -12.40
N THR A 180 -41.02 63.77 -11.81
CA THR A 180 -41.22 64.65 -10.65
C THR A 180 -42.05 65.85 -11.13
N SER A 181 -43.38 65.72 -11.16
CA SER A 181 -44.28 66.89 -11.18
C SER A 181 -44.99 66.95 -9.83
N THR A 182 -44.55 67.84 -8.94
CA THR A 182 -45.25 69.11 -8.66
C THR A 182 -46.78 69.00 -8.67
N SER A 183 -47.32 69.21 -7.47
CA SER A 183 -48.63 69.78 -7.15
C SER A 183 -49.89 69.11 -7.72
N ALA A 184 -50.61 68.48 -6.80
CA ALA A 184 -52.05 68.32 -6.89
C ALA A 184 -52.74 69.65 -7.24
N ALA A 185 -53.49 69.67 -8.34
CA ALA A 185 -54.73 70.44 -8.47
C ALA A 185 -55.48 70.04 -9.74
N LEU A 186 -56.72 69.56 -9.54
CA LEU A 186 -57.91 69.69 -10.39
C LEU A 186 -58.10 68.72 -11.58
N ASN A 187 -58.91 67.70 -11.30
CA ASN A 187 -60.18 67.36 -11.98
C ASN A 187 -60.31 67.72 -13.47
N ALA A 188 -60.38 66.71 -14.33
CA ALA A 188 -61.61 66.31 -15.05
C ALA A 188 -61.31 65.49 -16.32
N THR A 189 -62.19 64.50 -16.54
CA THR A 189 -62.65 63.96 -17.85
C THR A 189 -61.71 63.15 -18.75
N SER A 190 -62.12 61.88 -18.89
CA SER A 190 -62.06 61.03 -20.08
C SER A 190 -60.71 60.46 -20.52
N GLY A 191 -60.76 59.19 -20.93
CA GLY A 191 -59.75 58.58 -21.77
C GLY A 191 -58.90 57.54 -21.05
N LEU A 192 -58.91 56.32 -21.58
CA LEU A 192 -57.90 55.31 -21.29
C LEU A 192 -56.50 55.89 -21.54
N GLU A 193 -55.82 56.36 -20.50
CA GLU A 193 -54.37 56.48 -20.53
C GLU A 193 -53.79 55.09 -20.26
N LYS A 194 -53.58 54.31 -21.33
CA LYS A 194 -52.52 53.30 -21.33
C LYS A 194 -51.20 54.04 -21.16
N VAL A 195 -50.79 54.24 -19.91
CA VAL A 195 -49.45 54.67 -19.57
C VAL A 195 -48.50 53.60 -20.11
N LEU A 196 -47.86 53.91 -21.22
CA LEU A 196 -46.88 53.07 -21.89
C LEU A 196 -45.62 53.05 -21.03
N ASN A 197 -45.56 52.10 -20.09
CA ASN A 197 -44.42 51.87 -19.23
C ASN A 197 -43.37 51.07 -20.02
N LEU A 198 -42.65 51.76 -20.92
CA LEU A 198 -41.50 51.20 -21.64
C LEU A 198 -40.27 51.23 -20.72
N GLY A 199 -40.23 50.29 -19.78
CA GLY A 199 -39.02 49.98 -19.03
C GLY A 199 -38.17 48.99 -19.82
N TYR A 200 -36.97 49.39 -20.22
CA TYR A 200 -35.95 48.44 -20.67
C TYR A 200 -35.20 47.94 -19.43
N GLU A 201 -35.52 46.72 -18.97
CA GLU A 201 -34.78 46.05 -17.90
C GLU A 201 -33.74 45.12 -18.54
N LYS A 202 -32.47 45.53 -18.53
CA LYS A 202 -31.34 44.63 -18.83
C LYS A 202 -30.75 44.18 -17.50
N ALA A 203 -31.07 42.95 -17.11
CA ALA A 203 -30.45 42.29 -15.97
C ALA A 203 -29.31 41.41 -16.48
N ASN A 204 -28.07 41.84 -16.23
CA ASN A 204 -26.91 40.95 -16.33
C ASN A 204 -26.60 40.46 -14.91
N SER A 205 -26.80 39.18 -14.64
CA SER A 205 -26.43 38.54 -13.37
C SER A 205 -25.33 37.52 -13.61
N LEU A 206 -24.20 37.67 -12.91
CA LEU A 206 -23.14 36.66 -12.84
C LEU A 206 -23.33 35.95 -11.51
N GLU A 207 -23.59 34.65 -11.58
CA GLU A 207 -23.62 33.78 -10.42
C GLU A 207 -22.45 32.81 -10.54
N GLU A 208 -21.48 32.95 -9.65
CA GLU A 208 -20.39 32.00 -9.49
C GLU A 208 -20.66 31.17 -8.24
N SER A 209 -20.88 29.87 -8.42
CA SER A 209 -20.95 28.91 -7.34
C SER A 209 -19.80 27.92 -7.47
N ALA A 210 -18.83 28.00 -6.57
CA ALA A 210 -17.78 27.00 -6.44
C ALA A 210 -18.17 26.03 -5.30
N SER A 211 -18.43 24.77 -5.66
CA SER A 211 -18.57 23.69 -4.68
C SER A 211 -17.20 23.06 -4.49
N TYR A 212 -16.62 23.20 -3.30
CA TYR A 212 -15.35 22.56 -2.96
C TYR A 212 -15.61 21.11 -2.56
N ALA A 213 -15.99 20.29 -3.54
CA ALA A 213 -15.98 18.84 -3.41
C ALA A 213 -14.61 18.34 -3.85
N LEU A 214 -13.77 17.92 -2.90
CA LEU A 214 -12.51 17.25 -3.19
C LEU A 214 -12.80 15.95 -3.94
N HIS A 215 -12.37 15.86 -5.20
CA HIS A 215 -12.48 14.65 -5.98
C HIS A 215 -11.35 13.68 -5.63
N ARG A 216 -11.68 12.39 -5.50
CA ARG A 216 -10.69 11.31 -5.35
C ARG A 216 -9.65 11.40 -6.44
N LEU A 217 -8.38 11.33 -6.06
CA LEU A 217 -7.28 11.11 -7.00
C LEU A 217 -7.54 9.84 -7.79
N THR A 218 -7.56 9.94 -9.11
CA THR A 218 -7.54 8.76 -9.96
C THR A 218 -6.13 8.22 -9.94
N VAL A 219 -5.94 7.10 -9.24
CA VAL A 219 -4.68 6.38 -9.23
C VAL A 219 -4.84 5.15 -10.11
N GLY A 220 -4.09 5.12 -11.20
CA GLY A 220 -4.03 4.00 -12.12
C GLY A 220 -2.59 3.55 -12.34
N GLY A 221 -2.42 2.59 -13.23
CA GLY A 221 -1.11 2.23 -13.71
C GLY A 221 -1.04 0.82 -14.25
N GLU A 222 0.19 0.35 -14.42
CA GLU A 222 0.51 -0.88 -15.11
C GLU A 222 1.53 -1.66 -14.29
N LEU A 223 1.29 -2.97 -14.16
CA LEU A 223 2.20 -3.88 -13.49
C LEU A 223 2.70 -4.91 -14.49
N SER A 224 4.02 -4.99 -14.62
CA SER A 224 4.72 -6.08 -15.29
C SER A 224 5.59 -6.81 -14.27
N ALA A 225 6.13 -7.98 -14.63
CA ALA A 225 7.05 -8.72 -13.77
C ALA A 225 8.23 -7.86 -13.27
N ASN A 226 8.76 -6.95 -14.11
CA ASN A 226 9.98 -6.21 -13.81
C ASN A 226 9.76 -4.73 -13.52
N SER A 227 8.54 -4.23 -13.71
CA SER A 227 8.24 -2.81 -13.53
C SER A 227 6.83 -2.59 -12.97
N ALA A 228 6.72 -1.69 -12.00
CA ALA A 228 5.45 -1.13 -11.57
C ALA A 228 5.39 0.33 -11.99
N ARG A 229 4.49 0.68 -12.90
CA ARG A 229 4.26 2.06 -13.35
C ARG A 229 2.99 2.59 -12.72
N LEU A 230 3.12 3.65 -11.94
CA LEU A 230 2.06 4.37 -11.26
C LEU A 230 1.74 5.67 -11.99
N ILE A 231 0.46 5.93 -12.21
CA ILE A 231 -0.03 7.20 -12.73
C ILE A 231 -1.02 7.79 -11.73
N GLN A 232 -0.71 8.99 -11.24
CA GLN A 232 -1.62 9.80 -10.43
C GLN A 232 -2.00 11.04 -11.23
N GLU A 233 -3.30 11.32 -11.29
CA GLU A 233 -3.83 12.52 -11.94
C GLU A 233 -4.50 13.39 -10.87
N GLY A 234 -4.03 14.63 -10.77
CA GLY A 234 -4.56 15.66 -9.90
C GLY A 234 -5.82 16.30 -10.49
N GLY A 235 -6.73 16.72 -9.63
CA GLY A 235 -7.90 17.50 -10.02
C GLY A 235 -7.62 19.01 -10.02
N PRO A 236 -8.61 19.81 -10.44
CA PRO A 236 -8.62 21.26 -10.19
C PRO A 236 -8.32 21.58 -8.72
N ASN A 237 -7.56 22.64 -8.47
CA ASN A 237 -7.16 23.12 -7.15
C ASN A 237 -6.38 22.11 -6.29
N TYR A 238 -5.79 21.09 -6.91
CA TYR A 238 -5.08 20.04 -6.18
C TYR A 238 -3.70 19.77 -6.78
N THR A 239 -2.66 19.81 -5.94
CA THR A 239 -1.29 19.48 -6.33
C THR A 239 -0.87 18.12 -5.78
N LEU A 240 -0.17 17.33 -6.58
CA LEU A 240 0.33 16.00 -6.21
C LEU A 240 1.62 16.03 -5.36
N PHE A 241 1.85 17.10 -4.60
CA PHE A 241 2.92 17.14 -3.60
C PHE A 241 2.65 16.18 -2.44
N GLY A 242 3.64 15.96 -1.59
CA GLY A 242 3.49 15.21 -0.35
C GLY A 242 3.69 13.71 -0.49
N SER A 243 3.09 12.97 0.45
CA SER A 243 3.33 11.54 0.65
C SER A 243 2.20 10.69 0.08
N SER A 244 2.58 9.73 -0.76
CA SER A 244 1.75 8.61 -1.20
C SER A 244 2.30 7.31 -0.62
N VAL A 245 1.39 6.39 -0.28
CA VAL A 245 1.76 5.06 0.24
C VAL A 245 1.26 4.00 -0.72
N ALA A 246 2.12 3.04 -1.04
CA ALA A 246 1.82 1.89 -1.89
C ALA A 246 2.18 0.59 -1.18
N THR A 247 1.32 -0.42 -1.20
CA THR A 247 1.73 -1.77 -0.76
C THR A 247 2.00 -2.63 -1.99
N ILE A 248 3.25 -3.07 -2.15
CA ILE A 248 3.70 -3.90 -3.26
C ILE A 248 3.96 -5.31 -2.78
N THR A 249 3.41 -6.29 -3.50
CA THR A 249 3.70 -7.71 -3.31
C THR A 249 4.51 -8.21 -4.50
N PHE A 250 5.61 -8.90 -4.22
CA PHE A 250 6.46 -9.50 -5.23
C PHE A 250 6.74 -10.97 -4.90
N THR A 251 6.85 -11.76 -5.95
CA THR A 251 7.30 -13.15 -5.88
C THR A 251 8.80 -13.20 -6.03
N LEU A 252 9.40 -14.15 -5.33
CA LEU A 252 10.83 -14.39 -5.35
C LEU A 252 11.09 -15.74 -5.99
N SER A 253 12.04 -15.77 -6.93
CA SER A 253 12.49 -16.98 -7.59
C SER A 253 13.10 -17.90 -6.53
N PRO A 254 12.54 -19.09 -6.29
CA PRO A 254 13.08 -20.01 -5.30
C PRO A 254 14.47 -20.47 -5.75
N LYS A 255 15.46 -20.37 -4.86
CA LYS A 255 16.71 -21.09 -5.05
C LYS A 255 16.45 -22.53 -4.62
N GLN A 256 16.66 -23.52 -5.48
CA GLN A 256 16.56 -24.92 -5.08
C GLN A 256 17.70 -25.21 -4.08
N VAL A 257 17.38 -25.28 -2.79
CA VAL A 257 18.31 -25.84 -1.80
C VAL A 257 17.57 -26.94 -1.04
N LEU A 258 17.99 -28.19 -1.31
CA LEU A 258 17.35 -29.45 -0.94
C LEU A 258 17.39 -29.78 0.58
N ALA A 259 17.72 -28.80 1.43
CA ALA A 259 17.76 -29.01 2.87
C ALA A 259 16.34 -29.26 3.37
N ARG A 260 16.16 -30.39 4.05
CA ARG A 260 14.90 -30.78 4.63
C ARG A 260 14.83 -30.25 6.05
N VAL A 261 13.79 -29.48 6.32
CA VAL A 261 13.53 -28.93 7.65
C VAL A 261 12.42 -29.75 8.29
N HIS A 262 12.60 -30.02 9.57
CA HIS A 262 11.81 -30.97 10.33
C HIS A 262 10.85 -30.23 11.26
N SER A 263 9.66 -30.79 11.40
CA SER A 263 8.69 -30.42 12.43
C SER A 263 8.31 -31.65 13.24
N PHE A 264 8.16 -31.48 14.54
CA PHE A 264 7.87 -32.56 15.46
C PHE A 264 6.64 -32.22 16.29
N LYS A 265 5.73 -33.17 16.44
CA LYS A 265 4.65 -33.09 17.43
C LYS A 265 5.11 -33.77 18.71
N LEU A 266 5.60 -32.98 19.66
CA LEU A 266 6.29 -33.46 20.85
C LEU A 266 5.43 -33.43 22.12
N PHE A 267 4.40 -32.60 22.14
CA PHE A 267 3.53 -32.38 23.29
C PHE A 267 2.06 -32.48 22.87
N LYS A 268 1.22 -33.03 23.75
CA LYS A 268 -0.24 -33.02 23.65
C LYS A 268 -0.76 -32.49 24.98
N GLU A 269 -1.50 -31.38 24.95
CA GLU A 269 -2.07 -30.74 26.15
C GLU A 269 -0.99 -30.40 27.21
N GLY A 270 0.20 -29.98 26.77
CA GLY A 270 1.34 -29.64 27.64
C GLY A 270 2.11 -30.84 28.20
N ILE A 271 1.64 -32.08 27.97
CA ILE A 271 2.28 -33.32 28.39
C ILE A 271 3.16 -33.84 27.25
N ALA A 272 4.39 -34.26 27.58
CA ALA A 272 5.31 -34.83 26.60
C ALA A 272 4.79 -36.18 26.08
N ILE A 273 4.68 -36.32 24.78
CA ILE A 273 4.24 -37.55 24.11
C ILE A 273 5.36 -38.60 24.21
N PRO A 274 5.05 -39.90 24.43
CA PRO A 274 6.06 -40.94 24.45
C PRO A 274 6.76 -41.09 23.09
N PRO A 275 8.02 -41.58 23.05
CA PRO A 275 8.80 -41.80 21.84
C PRO A 275 8.00 -42.47 20.70
N THR A 276 7.28 -43.55 20.99
CA THR A 276 6.55 -44.36 20.00
C THR A 276 5.44 -43.60 19.26
N GLU A 277 4.96 -42.48 19.79
CA GLU A 277 3.86 -41.67 19.23
C GLU A 277 4.34 -40.37 18.58
N VAL A 278 5.64 -40.06 18.64
CA VAL A 278 6.17 -38.85 17.99
C VAL A 278 6.19 -39.02 16.48
N SER A 279 5.45 -38.15 15.80
CA SER A 279 5.53 -37.98 14.36
C SER A 279 6.53 -36.88 14.01
N ALA A 280 7.44 -37.19 13.08
CA ALA A 280 8.30 -36.22 12.44
C ALA A 280 7.79 -35.95 11.02
N GLU A 281 7.62 -34.69 10.68
CA GLU A 281 7.35 -34.25 9.32
C GLU A 281 8.60 -33.61 8.75
N SER A 282 8.97 -33.97 7.52
CA SER A 282 10.14 -33.44 6.81
C SER A 282 9.69 -32.75 5.53
N CYS A 283 9.99 -31.45 5.45
CA CYS A 283 9.58 -30.58 4.35
C CYS A 283 10.82 -30.05 3.62
N PRO A 284 10.82 -29.99 2.27
CA PRO A 284 11.86 -29.27 1.55
C PRO A 284 11.76 -27.78 1.86
N ASP A 285 12.88 -27.16 2.21
CA ASP A 285 12.94 -25.72 2.46
C ASP A 285 13.13 -24.93 1.15
N ILE A 286 12.06 -24.28 0.71
CA ILE A 286 11.99 -23.53 -0.55
C ILE A 286 11.94 -22.04 -0.22
N PHE A 287 13.09 -21.39 -0.33
CA PHE A 287 13.25 -19.99 -0.02
C PHE A 287 14.20 -19.33 -1.04
N PRO A 288 14.02 -18.03 -1.29
CA PRO A 288 14.81 -17.27 -2.24
C PRO A 288 16.12 -16.82 -1.60
N SER A 289 16.99 -17.78 -1.26
CA SER A 289 18.28 -17.49 -0.65
C SER A 289 19.13 -16.61 -1.56
N SER A 290 19.59 -15.48 -1.05
CA SER A 290 20.58 -14.64 -1.72
C SER A 290 21.44 -13.89 -0.73
N ASP A 291 22.72 -13.76 -1.05
CA ASP A 291 23.70 -12.92 -0.34
C ASP A 291 23.59 -11.44 -0.71
N LYS A 292 22.86 -11.12 -1.78
CA LYS A 292 22.62 -9.75 -2.25
C LYS A 292 21.18 -9.31 -2.02
N PRO A 293 20.96 -8.05 -1.61
CA PRO A 293 19.62 -7.49 -1.51
C PRO A 293 18.93 -7.42 -2.88
N ILE A 294 17.64 -7.11 -2.86
CA ILE A 294 16.90 -6.70 -4.06
C ILE A 294 16.76 -5.20 -4.02
N GLU A 295 17.32 -4.55 -5.03
CA GLU A 295 17.30 -3.11 -5.24
C GLU A 295 16.36 -2.75 -6.38
N VAL A 296 15.69 -1.61 -6.22
CA VAL A 296 14.75 -1.03 -7.17
C VAL A 296 15.18 0.39 -7.47
N THR A 297 15.12 0.76 -8.75
CA THR A 297 15.27 2.14 -9.18
C THR A 297 13.90 2.77 -9.33
N VAL A 298 13.75 4.00 -8.88
CA VAL A 298 12.54 4.79 -9.11
C VAL A 298 12.86 5.98 -10.00
N SER A 299 12.15 6.08 -11.10
CA SER A 299 12.14 7.25 -11.95
C SER A 299 10.71 7.75 -12.13
N GLY A 300 10.55 8.96 -12.64
CA GLY A 300 9.23 9.44 -12.97
C GLY A 300 9.23 10.71 -13.79
N LYS A 301 8.03 11.16 -14.12
CA LYS A 301 7.76 12.43 -14.79
C LYS A 301 6.67 13.16 -14.03
N ALA A 302 6.91 14.42 -13.71
CA ALA A 302 5.91 15.34 -13.22
C ALA A 302 5.49 16.27 -14.34
N HIS A 303 4.21 16.24 -14.71
CA HIS A 303 3.61 17.20 -15.60
C HIS A 303 3.09 18.37 -14.76
N LEU A 304 3.82 19.47 -14.82
CA LEU A 304 3.51 20.72 -14.16
C LEU A 304 2.56 21.53 -15.03
N ARG A 305 1.47 21.99 -14.41
CA ARG A 305 0.63 23.08 -14.91
C ARG A 305 1.17 24.36 -14.30
N LEU A 306 1.69 25.26 -15.14
CA LEU A 306 2.20 26.57 -14.72
C LEU A 306 1.27 27.65 -15.25
N VAL A 307 0.64 28.43 -14.38
CA VAL A 307 -0.29 29.48 -14.76
C VAL A 307 0.50 30.74 -15.11
N THR A 308 0.31 31.26 -16.32
CA THR A 308 0.99 32.46 -16.81
C THR A 308 0.12 33.72 -16.71
N ALA A 309 -1.22 33.56 -16.70
CA ALA A 309 -2.20 34.61 -16.46
C ALA A 309 -3.53 34.00 -15.98
N GLY A 310 -4.38 34.78 -15.30
CA GLY A 310 -5.71 34.33 -14.85
C GLY A 310 -5.76 33.62 -13.50
N GLY A 311 -4.61 33.12 -13.00
CA GLY A 311 -4.53 32.30 -11.78
C GLY A 311 -4.93 32.98 -10.47
N GLU A 312 -5.31 34.26 -10.49
CA GLU A 312 -5.94 34.92 -9.37
C GLU A 312 -7.44 34.64 -9.22
N THR A 313 -8.12 34.02 -10.20
CA THR A 313 -9.56 33.74 -10.16
C THR A 313 -9.88 32.39 -9.51
N VAL A 314 -11.11 32.21 -9.03
CA VAL A 314 -11.59 30.92 -8.49
C VAL A 314 -11.89 29.90 -9.60
N THR A 315 -12.20 30.39 -10.80
CA THR A 315 -12.55 29.54 -11.93
C THR A 315 -11.30 29.28 -12.75
N GLU A 316 -10.75 28.07 -12.75
CA GLU A 316 -9.56 27.76 -13.57
C GLU A 316 -9.78 27.83 -15.09
N GLY A 317 -11.02 28.10 -15.54
CA GLY A 317 -11.40 28.13 -16.95
C GLY A 317 -10.92 29.35 -17.72
N ASP A 318 -10.52 30.42 -17.05
CA ASP A 318 -9.89 31.60 -17.67
C ASP A 318 -8.36 31.66 -17.50
N ASP A 319 -7.76 30.61 -16.92
CA ASP A 319 -6.31 30.51 -16.76
C ASP A 319 -5.62 30.30 -18.12
N GLU A 320 -4.58 31.09 -18.37
CA GLU A 320 -3.59 30.77 -19.39
C GLU A 320 -2.52 29.89 -18.77
N VAL A 321 -2.37 28.67 -19.31
CA VAL A 321 -1.49 27.65 -18.72
C VAL A 321 -0.40 27.21 -19.68
N LYS A 322 0.79 26.98 -19.12
CA LYS A 322 1.92 26.34 -19.78
C LYS A 322 2.22 25.01 -19.10
N PHE A 323 2.20 23.93 -19.88
CA PHE A 323 2.62 22.62 -19.38
C PHE A 323 4.13 22.45 -19.49
N LYS A 324 4.75 21.98 -18.42
CA LYS A 324 6.17 21.63 -18.37
C LYS A 324 6.30 20.22 -17.82
N THR A 325 7.14 19.40 -18.44
CA THR A 325 7.46 18.07 -17.89
C THR A 325 8.81 18.12 -17.21
N GLU A 326 8.85 17.76 -15.94
CA GLU A 326 10.07 17.57 -15.18
C GLU A 326 10.36 16.07 -15.02
N VAL A 327 11.61 15.68 -15.19
CA VAL A 327 12.05 14.30 -14.96
C VAL A 327 12.43 14.17 -13.49
N LEU A 328 11.83 13.21 -12.82
CA LEU A 328 12.12 12.86 -11.44
C LEU A 328 12.99 11.62 -11.41
N ALA A 329 13.97 11.61 -10.52
CA ALA A 329 14.77 10.43 -10.21
C ALA A 329 14.97 10.38 -8.70
N ALA A 330 14.80 9.19 -8.13
CA ALA A 330 15.22 8.91 -6.76
C ALA A 330 16.48 8.03 -6.79
N PRO A 331 17.34 8.10 -5.77
CA PRO A 331 18.36 7.08 -5.55
C PRO A 331 17.72 5.68 -5.53
N PRO A 332 18.42 4.64 -6.03
CA PRO A 332 17.99 3.27 -5.83
C PRO A 332 17.81 2.95 -4.35
N PHE A 333 16.83 2.11 -4.03
CA PHE A 333 16.57 1.68 -2.65
C PHE A 333 16.45 0.16 -2.56
N THR A 334 16.68 -0.36 -1.36
CA THR A 334 16.56 -1.79 -1.06
C THR A 334 15.11 -2.19 -0.84
N LEU A 335 14.50 -2.90 -1.78
CA LEU A 335 13.14 -3.44 -1.63
C LEU A 335 13.10 -4.63 -0.67
N ALA A 336 14.10 -5.51 -0.73
CA ALA A 336 14.26 -6.64 0.20
C ALA A 336 15.72 -6.74 0.66
N SER A 337 15.93 -6.75 1.97
CA SER A 337 17.28 -6.90 2.55
C SER A 337 17.77 -8.34 2.47
N THR A 338 19.05 -8.57 2.78
CA THR A 338 19.59 -9.93 2.91
C THR A 338 18.89 -10.73 3.99
N GLU A 339 18.45 -10.08 5.07
CA GLU A 339 17.70 -10.71 6.15
C GLU A 339 16.32 -11.17 5.66
N ASP A 340 15.62 -10.34 4.87
CA ASP A 340 14.34 -10.69 4.23
C ASP A 340 14.47 -11.91 3.30
N LEU A 341 15.66 -12.08 2.70
CA LEU A 341 16.00 -13.15 1.75
C LEU A 341 16.68 -14.35 2.41
N SER A 342 16.85 -14.31 3.73
CA SER A 342 17.43 -15.38 4.51
C SER A 342 16.37 -16.09 5.33
N VAL A 343 16.61 -17.37 5.61
CA VAL A 343 15.80 -18.13 6.57
C VAL A 343 16.74 -18.58 7.67
N SER A 344 16.46 -18.14 8.89
CA SER A 344 17.15 -18.66 10.07
C SER A 344 16.70 -20.07 10.33
N ARG A 345 17.66 -21.00 10.34
CA ARG A 345 17.48 -22.39 10.71
C ARG A 345 18.19 -22.66 12.00
N TYR A 346 17.78 -23.72 12.68
CA TYR A 346 18.38 -24.12 13.94
C TYR A 346 18.69 -25.60 13.94
N ALA A 347 19.85 -25.95 14.46
CA ALA A 347 20.26 -27.34 14.67
C ALA A 347 20.50 -27.57 16.17
N LEU A 348 20.41 -28.83 16.58
CA LEU A 348 20.85 -29.28 17.90
C LEU A 348 22.22 -29.93 17.79
N ARG A 349 23.19 -29.40 18.53
CA ARG A 349 24.59 -29.78 18.43
C ARG A 349 25.21 -29.98 19.81
N SER A 350 25.94 -31.07 20.00
CA SER A 350 26.74 -31.33 21.20
C SER A 350 28.21 -31.09 20.88
N CYS A 351 28.81 -30.07 21.48
CA CYS A 351 30.24 -29.78 21.32
C CYS A 351 31.03 -30.21 22.55
N LYS A 352 32.16 -30.88 22.34
CA LYS A 352 33.15 -31.16 23.39
C LYS A 352 34.44 -30.40 23.06
N TRP A 353 34.99 -29.75 24.09
CA TRP A 353 36.27 -29.07 23.99
C TRP A 353 37.40 -30.07 24.23
N ASN A 354 38.26 -30.28 23.23
CA ASN A 354 39.41 -31.19 23.31
C ASN A 354 40.74 -30.40 23.38
N GLY A 355 40.77 -29.32 24.16
CA GLY A 355 41.97 -28.51 24.39
C GLY A 355 42.16 -27.38 23.39
N ASN A 356 42.36 -27.70 22.11
CA ASN A 356 42.61 -26.70 21.05
C ASN A 356 41.52 -26.64 19.96
N THR A 357 40.63 -27.63 19.91
CA THR A 357 39.54 -27.69 18.92
C THR A 357 38.23 -28.09 19.61
N SER A 358 37.13 -27.47 19.17
CA SER A 358 35.79 -27.92 19.49
C SER A 358 35.37 -28.98 18.47
N VAL A 359 35.13 -30.20 18.96
CA VAL A 359 34.52 -31.25 18.14
C VAL A 359 33.04 -31.23 18.41
N CYS A 360 32.27 -30.89 17.37
CA CYS A 360 30.83 -30.75 17.47
C CYS A 360 30.13 -31.89 16.72
N LYS A 361 29.10 -32.44 17.34
CA LYS A 361 28.27 -33.50 16.77
C LYS A 361 26.85 -32.99 16.60
N ASP A 362 26.27 -33.22 15.42
CA ASP A 362 24.90 -32.81 15.11
C ASP A 362 23.92 -33.93 15.43
N LEU A 363 22.66 -33.55 15.68
CA LEU A 363 21.54 -34.48 15.82
C LEU A 363 21.03 -34.92 14.43
N PHE A 364 20.81 -36.22 14.27
CA PHE A 364 20.32 -36.86 13.06
C PHE A 364 19.06 -37.68 13.36
N LEU A 365 18.22 -37.84 12.35
CA LEU A 365 17.00 -38.66 12.35
C LEU A 365 17.15 -39.79 11.31
N THR A 366 16.75 -41.02 11.62
CA THR A 366 16.66 -42.09 10.61
C THR A 366 15.51 -41.82 9.66
N ARG A 367 15.74 -42.02 8.37
CA ARG A 367 14.70 -41.87 7.35
C ARG A 367 13.79 -43.10 7.35
N ASP A 368 12.49 -42.89 7.60
CA ASP A 368 11.51 -43.99 7.54
C ASP A 368 11.45 -44.55 6.09
N GLY A 369 11.56 -45.88 5.94
CA GLY A 369 11.33 -46.58 4.67
C GLY A 369 12.52 -46.66 3.70
N THR A 370 13.68 -46.12 4.03
CA THR A 370 14.94 -46.40 3.32
C THR A 370 15.81 -47.28 4.22
N GLY A 371 16.47 -48.31 3.68
CA GLY A 371 17.12 -49.36 4.46
C GLY A 371 18.09 -48.88 5.55
N GLU A 372 18.50 -49.80 6.44
CA GLU A 372 19.40 -49.54 7.56
C GLU A 372 20.56 -48.59 7.16
N GLY A 373 20.71 -47.48 7.89
CA GLY A 373 21.86 -46.57 7.76
C GLY A 373 21.61 -45.25 7.03
N GLN A 374 20.40 -44.91 6.60
CA GLN A 374 20.10 -43.57 6.07
C GLN A 374 19.64 -42.62 7.18
N PHE A 375 20.50 -41.64 7.47
CA PHE A 375 20.24 -40.60 8.45
C PHE A 375 20.16 -39.24 7.77
N GLU A 376 19.23 -38.42 8.24
CA GLU A 376 19.01 -37.05 7.81
C GLU A 376 19.35 -36.12 8.97
N ARG A 377 20.08 -35.02 8.70
CA ARG A 377 20.40 -34.08 9.78
C ARG A 377 19.12 -33.37 10.23
N VAL A 378 18.92 -33.26 11.53
CA VAL A 378 17.76 -32.57 12.10
C VAL A 378 18.00 -31.07 12.02
N VAL A 379 17.20 -30.42 11.20
CA VAL A 379 17.16 -28.97 11.03
C VAL A 379 15.77 -28.48 11.37
N LEU A 380 15.67 -27.39 12.12
CA LEU A 380 14.43 -26.89 12.73
C LEU A 380 14.14 -25.46 12.27
N LYS A 381 12.86 -25.14 12.09
CA LYS A 381 12.37 -23.87 11.54
C LYS A 381 12.55 -22.65 12.45
N SER A 382 12.74 -22.87 13.76
CA SER A 382 12.79 -21.80 14.75
C SER A 382 13.56 -22.22 16.00
N MET A 383 14.01 -21.22 16.76
CA MET A 383 14.67 -21.43 18.05
C MET A 383 13.72 -22.14 19.05
N ASP A 384 12.44 -21.79 19.04
CA ASP A 384 11.43 -22.41 19.92
C ASP A 384 11.23 -23.89 19.60
N SER A 385 11.12 -24.24 18.31
CA SER A 385 11.05 -25.65 17.89
C SER A 385 12.31 -26.44 18.30
N ALA A 386 13.48 -25.80 18.26
CA ALA A 386 14.72 -26.39 18.77
C ALA A 386 14.74 -26.56 20.29
N ALA A 387 14.22 -25.57 21.03
CA ALA A 387 14.10 -25.63 22.47
C ALA A 387 13.11 -26.71 22.92
N GLU A 388 11.97 -26.84 22.24
CA GLU A 388 10.97 -27.87 22.48
C GLU A 388 11.51 -29.27 22.23
N LEU A 389 12.20 -29.49 21.10
CA LEU A 389 12.84 -30.78 20.81
C LEU A 389 13.88 -31.12 21.86
N ARG A 390 14.74 -30.17 22.24
CA ARG A 390 15.73 -30.37 23.30
C ARG A 390 15.07 -30.71 24.64
N LYS A 391 14.03 -29.97 25.04
CA LYS A 391 13.27 -30.21 26.28
C LYS A 391 12.64 -31.60 26.28
N TRP A 392 12.06 -32.00 25.15
CA TRP A 392 11.48 -33.33 24.97
C TRP A 392 12.55 -34.42 25.10
N LEU A 393 13.70 -34.30 24.40
CA LEU A 393 14.81 -35.26 24.49
C LEU A 393 15.33 -35.43 25.93
N ILE A 394 15.48 -34.32 26.67
CA ILE A 394 15.89 -34.35 28.08
C ILE A 394 14.84 -35.07 28.94
N THR A 395 13.56 -34.82 28.70
CA THR A 395 12.45 -35.44 29.46
C THR A 395 12.42 -36.95 29.24
N GLN A 396 12.47 -37.40 27.98
CA GLN A 396 12.44 -38.82 27.66
C GLN A 396 13.67 -39.59 28.14
N SER A 397 14.82 -38.90 28.22
CA SER A 397 16.03 -39.51 28.77
C SER A 397 15.98 -39.84 30.26
N LYS A 398 15.01 -39.28 31.00
CA LYS A 398 14.80 -39.56 32.43
C LYS A 398 13.83 -40.72 32.67
N SER A 399 12.91 -40.97 31.73
CA SER A 399 11.81 -41.94 31.90
C SER A 399 12.12 -43.34 31.42
N SER A 400 13.15 -43.52 30.56
CA SER A 400 13.40 -44.77 29.86
C SER A 400 14.88 -45.14 29.91
N SER A 401 15.21 -46.44 29.98
CA SER A 401 16.54 -46.90 29.58
C SER A 401 16.78 -46.44 28.13
N VAL A 402 17.85 -45.67 27.95
CA VAL A 402 18.25 -44.92 26.75
C VAL A 402 18.11 -45.65 25.38
N PRO A 403 18.21 -46.99 25.24
CA PRO A 403 18.12 -47.64 23.92
C PRO A 403 16.75 -47.54 23.23
N ALA A 404 15.67 -47.16 23.94
CA ALA A 404 14.30 -47.19 23.42
C ALA A 404 13.73 -45.81 23.04
N ILE A 405 14.54 -44.74 23.02
CA ILE A 405 14.08 -43.43 22.54
C ILE A 405 13.99 -43.50 21.01
N LEU A 406 12.85 -44.03 20.55
CA LEU A 406 12.39 -44.16 19.16
C LEU A 406 12.98 -45.32 18.33
N ASN A 407 13.29 -46.49 18.87
CA ASN A 407 13.79 -47.63 18.06
C ASN A 407 14.98 -47.24 17.14
N GLY A 408 15.92 -46.42 17.62
CA GLY A 408 17.05 -45.95 16.82
C GLY A 408 16.79 -44.74 15.92
N LYS A 409 15.63 -44.06 16.02
CA LYS A 409 15.34 -42.94 15.11
C LYS A 409 16.20 -41.69 15.30
N PHE A 410 16.78 -41.41 16.47
CA PHE A 410 17.73 -40.29 16.60
C PHE A 410 19.13 -40.76 16.94
N ALA A 411 20.11 -40.11 16.33
CA ALA A 411 21.51 -40.35 16.60
C ALA A 411 22.30 -39.04 16.60
N ILE A 412 23.46 -39.04 17.25
CA ILE A 412 24.41 -37.92 17.24
C ILE A 412 25.66 -38.37 16.48
N ALA A 413 26.14 -37.58 15.52
CA ALA A 413 27.33 -37.89 14.73
C ALA A 413 28.14 -36.64 14.35
N GLU A 414 29.44 -36.83 14.08
CA GLU A 414 30.35 -35.79 13.60
C GLU A 414 30.30 -35.72 12.08
N ASN A 415 29.63 -34.72 11.47
CA ASN A 415 29.64 -34.32 10.05
C ASN A 415 29.52 -35.40 8.94
N SER A 416 29.54 -36.70 9.24
CA SER A 416 29.54 -37.84 8.33
C SER A 416 29.01 -39.09 9.04
N PRO A 417 28.11 -39.87 8.42
CA PRO A 417 27.29 -40.91 9.06
C PRO A 417 28.02 -42.22 9.38
N SER A 418 29.36 -42.27 9.40
CA SER A 418 30.08 -43.54 9.59
C SER A 418 30.11 -44.02 11.05
N LYS A 419 29.84 -43.14 12.03
CA LYS A 419 29.82 -43.47 13.47
C LYS A 419 28.69 -42.73 14.17
N PHE A 420 27.58 -43.43 14.41
CA PHE A 420 26.45 -42.91 15.17
C PHE A 420 26.56 -43.25 16.64
N GLU A 421 26.29 -42.25 17.46
CA GLU A 421 26.17 -42.40 18.90
C GLU A 421 24.71 -42.23 19.30
N GLU A 422 24.19 -43.14 20.12
CA GLU A 422 22.85 -42.98 20.70
C GLU A 422 22.74 -41.72 21.56
N VAL A 423 21.56 -41.10 21.55
CA VAL A 423 21.24 -39.92 22.36
C VAL A 423 20.96 -40.36 23.81
N THR A 424 21.97 -40.29 24.67
CA THR A 424 21.82 -40.54 26.11
C THR A 424 21.32 -39.29 26.85
N GLY A 425 20.85 -39.43 28.09
CA GLY A 425 20.37 -38.26 28.87
C GLY A 425 21.41 -37.20 29.13
N ASP A 426 22.66 -37.59 29.37
CA ASP A 426 23.75 -36.62 29.52
C ASP A 426 24.11 -35.95 28.19
N ARG A 427 24.02 -36.67 27.07
CA ARG A 427 24.19 -36.09 25.73
C ARG A 427 23.05 -35.13 25.38
N ALA A 428 21.80 -35.47 25.70
CA ALA A 428 20.64 -34.62 25.46
C ALA A 428 20.74 -33.29 26.23
N LYS A 429 21.23 -33.32 27.48
CA LYS A 429 21.52 -32.10 28.26
C LYS A 429 22.64 -31.27 27.62
N GLY A 430 23.65 -31.92 27.05
CA GLY A 430 24.77 -31.29 26.35
C GLY A 430 24.47 -30.74 24.96
N LEU A 431 23.29 -31.01 24.39
CA LEU A 431 22.86 -30.40 23.13
C LEU A 431 22.64 -28.90 23.34
N MET A 432 23.18 -28.10 22.43
CA MET A 432 23.00 -26.66 22.34
C MET A 432 22.20 -26.34 21.08
N ILE A 433 21.36 -25.30 21.15
CA ILE A 433 20.68 -24.76 19.98
C ILE A 433 21.66 -23.85 19.27
N VAL A 434 21.96 -24.14 18.01
CA VAL A 434 22.90 -23.37 17.20
C VAL A 434 22.17 -22.85 15.98
N PRO A 435 22.24 -21.54 15.67
CA PRO A 435 21.76 -21.03 14.41
C PRO A 435 22.57 -21.65 13.28
N GLU A 436 21.88 -22.28 12.35
CA GLU A 436 22.48 -22.79 11.14
C GLU A 436 22.66 -21.62 10.19
N ALA A 437 23.92 -21.23 9.97
CA ALA A 437 24.25 -20.33 8.89
C ALA A 437 23.81 -20.97 7.57
N THR A 438 23.08 -20.22 6.75
CA THR A 438 22.88 -20.51 5.32
C THR A 438 24.22 -20.35 4.59
N ASN A 439 25.19 -21.20 4.92
CA ASN A 439 26.50 -21.24 4.27
C ASN A 439 26.37 -22.03 2.97
N ASP A 440 25.77 -21.41 1.96
CA ASP A 440 26.16 -21.69 0.58
C ASP A 440 27.34 -20.75 0.26
N LYS A 441 28.56 -21.17 0.61
CA LYS A 441 29.76 -20.68 -0.06
C LYS A 441 30.12 -21.63 -1.18
#